data_AF-A0A1G2UFW6-F1
#
_entry.id   AF-A0A1G2UFW6-F1
#
_cell.length_a   1.000
_cell.length_b   1.000
_cell.length_c   1.000
_cell.angle_alpha   90.00
_cell.angle_beta   90.00
_cell.angle_gamma   90.00
#
_symmetry.space_group_name_H-M   'P 1'
#
loop_
_entity.id
_entity.type
_entity.pdbx_description
1 polymer ?
#
loop_
_entity_poly.entity_id
_entity_poly.type
_entity_poly.pdbx_seq_one_letter_code
_entity_poly.pdbx_strand_id
1 'polypeptide(L)'
;MAFLRTWFFILSAVLVALSANSISAVWASKEEKFSTIWFLALLIVSPLVFITFGLVTSKLGLSMTSAIVDSLLTISTILVGLFIFGEWSNVSMYQLVGILLSISGIVLMQLHN
;
A
#
# COMPACT_ATOMS: atom_id res chain seq x y z
N MET A 1 -21.40 -14.38 3.36
CA MET A 1 -20.84 -14.04 2.02
C MET A 1 -20.44 -12.56 1.88
N ALA A 2 -21.16 -11.59 2.44
CA ALA A 2 -20.82 -10.17 2.33
C ALA A 2 -19.43 -9.81 2.89
N PHE A 3 -19.06 -10.37 4.05
CA PHE A 3 -17.76 -10.14 4.69
C PHE A 3 -16.56 -10.59 3.83
N LEU A 4 -16.57 -11.84 3.35
CA LEU A 4 -15.53 -12.36 2.45
C LEU A 4 -15.43 -11.54 1.16
N ARG A 5 -16.57 -11.11 0.62
CA ARG A 5 -16.61 -10.25 -0.55
C ARG A 5 -15.94 -8.90 -0.29
N THR A 6 -16.21 -8.25 0.84
CA THR A 6 -15.57 -6.97 1.20
C THR A 6 -14.06 -7.12 1.38
N TRP A 7 -13.61 -8.17 2.07
CA TRP A 7 -12.18 -8.46 2.22
C TRP A 7 -11.48 -8.73 0.89
N PHE A 8 -12.14 -9.39 -0.05
CA PHE A 8 -11.61 -9.55 -1.40
C PHE A 8 -11.37 -8.20 -2.10
N PHE A 9 -12.30 -7.23 -1.97
CA PHE A 9 -12.09 -5.88 -2.49
C PHE A 9 -10.94 -5.15 -1.79
N ILE A 10 -10.85 -5.24 -0.46
CA ILE A 10 -9.77 -4.63 0.34
C ILE A 10 -8.41 -5.18 -0.13
N LEU A 11 -8.24 -6.50 -0.16
CA LEU A 11 -6.98 -7.12 -0.54
C LEU A 11 -6.62 -6.79 -2.00
N SER A 12 -7.60 -6.76 -2.90
CA SER A 12 -7.38 -6.36 -4.29
C SER A 12 -6.89 -4.91 -4.39
N ALA A 13 -7.50 -3.98 -3.65
CA ALA A 13 -7.09 -2.58 -3.62
C ALA A 13 -5.66 -2.42 -3.07
N VAL A 14 -5.34 -3.13 -1.96
CA VAL A 14 -3.99 -3.13 -1.37
C VAL A 14 -2.97 -3.68 -2.36
N LEU A 15 -3.26 -4.78 -3.06
CA LEU A 15 -2.34 -5.39 -4.04
C LEU A 15 -2.08 -4.46 -5.23
N VAL A 16 -3.11 -3.81 -5.76
CA VAL A 16 -2.97 -2.84 -6.86
C VAL A 16 -2.15 -1.63 -6.40
N ALA A 17 -2.44 -1.08 -5.23
CA ALA A 17 -1.70 0.04 -4.65
C ALA A 17 -0.23 -0.32 -4.34
N LEU A 18 0.02 -1.50 -3.79
CA LEU A 18 1.36 -1.99 -3.51
C LEU A 18 2.17 -2.18 -4.79
N SER A 19 1.54 -2.71 -5.84
CA SER A 19 2.14 -2.84 -7.16
C SER A 19 2.50 -1.48 -7.73
N ALA A 20 1.60 -0.49 -7.61
CA ALA A 20 1.85 0.88 -8.04
C ALA A 20 3.02 1.53 -7.28
N ASN A 21 3.07 1.38 -5.94
CA ASN A 21 4.18 1.87 -5.12
C ASN A 21 5.51 1.23 -5.55
N SER A 22 5.51 -0.08 -5.79
CA SER A 22 6.70 -0.82 -6.21
C SER A 22 7.17 -0.40 -7.61
N ILE A 23 6.24 -0.28 -8.57
CA ILE A 23 6.52 0.22 -9.92
C ILE A 23 7.06 1.64 -9.86
N SER A 24 6.47 2.51 -9.03
CA SER A 24 6.92 3.88 -8.83
C SER A 24 8.34 3.95 -8.28
N ALA A 25 8.68 3.10 -7.29
CA ALA A 25 10.03 3.00 -6.75
C ALA A 25 11.04 2.53 -7.81
N VAL A 26 10.71 1.48 -8.57
CA VAL A 26 11.58 0.99 -9.66
C VAL A 26 11.73 2.02 -10.77
N TRP A 27 10.66 2.73 -11.14
CA TRP A 27 10.67 3.81 -12.11
C TRP A 27 11.59 4.95 -11.66
N ALA A 28 11.46 5.38 -10.40
CA ALA A 28 12.23 6.47 -9.82
C ALA A 28 13.73 6.15 -9.75
N SER A 29 14.09 4.86 -9.68
CA SER A 29 15.47 4.40 -9.67
C SER A 29 16.13 4.34 -11.06
N LYS A 30 15.40 4.65 -12.15
CA LYS A 30 15.97 4.66 -13.52
C LYS A 30 16.50 6.05 -13.88
N GLU A 31 17.59 6.07 -14.64
CA GLU A 31 18.19 7.31 -15.15
C GLU A 31 17.26 8.00 -16.16
N GLU A 32 16.78 7.25 -17.16
CA GLU A 32 15.79 7.74 -18.14
C GLU A 32 14.35 7.52 -17.66
N LYS A 33 13.91 8.40 -16.75
CA LYS A 33 12.59 8.30 -16.10
C LYS A 33 11.44 8.28 -17.11
N PHE A 34 11.42 9.14 -18.13
CA PHE A 34 10.24 9.30 -18.99
C PHE A 34 10.18 8.35 -20.19
N SER A 35 11.30 7.71 -20.55
CA SER A 35 11.40 6.80 -21.70
C SER A 35 11.31 5.32 -21.32
N THR A 36 11.11 5.01 -20.04
CA THR A 36 11.11 3.63 -19.55
C THR A 36 9.72 3.00 -19.54
N ILE A 37 9.68 1.68 -19.78
CA ILE A 37 8.46 0.86 -19.67
C ILE A 37 7.77 1.00 -18.30
N TRP A 38 8.56 1.29 -17.26
CA TRP A 38 8.07 1.52 -15.90
C TRP A 38 7.21 2.77 -15.77
N PHE A 39 7.50 3.83 -16.54
CA PHE A 39 6.66 5.03 -16.58
C PHE A 39 5.30 4.72 -17.20
N LEU A 40 5.28 3.96 -18.30
CA LEU A 40 4.04 3.53 -18.92
C LEU A 40 3.21 2.64 -17.98
N ALA A 41 3.86 1.69 -17.30
CA ALA A 41 3.21 0.86 -16.30
C ALA A 41 2.63 1.70 -15.15
N LEU A 42 3.36 2.74 -14.69
CA LEU A 42 2.90 3.67 -13.66
C LEU A 42 1.65 4.43 -14.10
N LEU A 43 1.62 4.94 -15.34
CA LEU A 43 0.47 5.66 -15.90
C LEU A 43 -0.79 4.77 -15.96
N ILE A 44 -0.63 3.48 -16.27
CA ILE A 44 -1.74 2.53 -16.34
C ILE A 44 -2.23 2.13 -14.95
N VAL A 45 -1.32 1.84 -14.01
CA VAL A 45 -1.69 1.34 -12.69
C VAL A 45 -2.22 2.42 -11.75
N SER A 46 -1.75 3.67 -11.89
CA SER A 46 -2.16 4.81 -11.04
C SER A 46 -3.68 5.02 -10.96
N PRO A 47 -4.45 5.10 -12.07
CA PRO A 47 -5.90 5.23 -11.99
C PRO A 47 -6.57 4.01 -11.35
N LEU A 48 -6.00 2.81 -11.51
CA LEU A 48 -6.55 1.59 -10.91
C LEU A 48 -6.48 1.62 -9.38
N VAL A 49 -5.46 2.28 -8.80
CA VAL A 49 -5.37 2.49 -7.34
C VAL A 49 -6.59 3.27 -6.84
N PHE A 50 -6.93 4.39 -7.48
CA PHE A 50 -8.07 5.20 -7.08
C PHE A 50 -9.42 4.53 -7.35
N ILE A 51 -9.55 3.81 -8.47
CA ILE A 51 -10.76 3.05 -8.78
C ILE A 51 -11.00 1.97 -7.72
N THR A 52 -9.99 1.16 -7.40
CA THR A 52 -10.12 0.08 -6.41
C THR A 52 -10.35 0.62 -5.00
N PHE A 53 -9.69 1.72 -4.62
CA PHE A 53 -9.96 2.43 -3.36
C PHE A 53 -11.41 2.94 -3.28
N GLY A 54 -11.92 3.54 -4.36
CA GLY A 54 -13.31 4.01 -4.46
C GLY A 54 -14.32 2.88 -4.34
N LEU A 55 -14.04 1.71 -4.92
CA LEU A 55 -14.87 0.52 -4.80
C LEU A 55 -14.95 0.00 -3.36
N VAL A 56 -13.85 0.04 -2.60
CA VAL A 56 -13.87 -0.30 -1.16
C VAL A 56 -14.63 0.77 -0.37
N THR A 57 -14.39 2.05 -0.68
CA THR A 57 -15.06 3.21 -0.04
C THR A 57 -16.57 3.16 -0.18
N SER A 58 -17.08 2.79 -1.36
CA SER A 58 -18.53 2.62 -1.58
C SER A 58 -19.19 1.55 -0.69
N LYS A 59 -18.40 0.66 -0.07
CA LYS A 59 -18.88 -0.44 0.78
C LYS A 59 -18.70 -0.17 2.27
N LEU A 60 -17.62 0.51 2.64
CA LEU A 60 -17.20 0.69 4.05
C LEU A 60 -17.22 2.14 4.52
N GLY A 61 -17.40 3.10 3.61
CA GLY A 61 -17.16 4.52 3.89
C GLY A 61 -15.68 4.88 3.87
N LEU A 62 -15.41 6.17 3.79
CA LEU A 62 -14.06 6.70 3.59
C LEU A 62 -13.16 6.44 4.80
N SER A 63 -13.66 6.69 6.01
CA SER A 63 -12.89 6.53 7.25
C SER A 63 -12.37 5.11 7.43
N MET A 64 -13.25 4.11 7.29
CA MET A 64 -12.87 2.69 7.45
C MET A 64 -12.01 2.21 6.28
N THR A 65 -12.25 2.71 5.06
CA THR A 65 -11.42 2.35 3.92
C THR A 65 -10.00 2.86 4.09
N SER A 66 -9.82 4.15 4.41
CA SER A 66 -8.50 4.71 4.71
C SER A 66 -7.84 3.97 5.87
N ALA A 67 -8.56 3.75 6.97
CA ALA A 67 -8.04 3.04 8.13
C ALA A 67 -7.52 1.63 7.79
N ILE A 68 -8.20 0.87 6.93
CA ILE A 68 -7.82 -0.51 6.63
C ILE A 68 -6.84 -0.57 5.45
N VAL A 69 -7.17 0.05 4.32
CA VAL A 69 -6.39 -0.03 3.07
C VAL A 69 -5.05 0.68 3.24
N ASP A 70 -5.02 1.91 3.76
CA ASP A 70 -3.78 2.68 3.85
C ASP A 70 -2.82 2.06 4.88
N SER A 71 -3.37 1.51 5.96
CA SER A 71 -2.62 0.78 6.97
C SER A 71 -1.98 -0.50 6.44
N LEU A 72 -2.77 -1.34 5.76
CA LEU A 72 -2.27 -2.57 5.13
C LEU A 72 -1.24 -2.24 4.04
N LEU A 73 -1.51 -1.21 3.23
CA LEU A 73 -0.58 -0.73 2.22
C LEU A 73 0.72 -0.23 2.84
N THR A 74 0.66 0.52 3.94
CA THR A 74 1.83 1.03 4.66
C THR A 74 2.71 -0.12 5.13
N ILE A 75 2.15 -1.09 5.86
CA ILE A 75 2.90 -2.27 6.32
C ILE A 75 3.49 -3.03 5.13
N SER A 76 2.68 -3.30 4.11
CA SER A 76 3.11 -4.08 2.94
C SER A 76 4.22 -3.35 2.16
N THR A 77 4.14 -2.03 2.02
CA THR A 77 5.16 -1.23 1.33
C THR A 77 6.47 -1.20 2.12
N ILE A 78 6.40 -1.07 3.46
CA ILE A 78 7.58 -1.19 4.33
C ILE A 78 8.23 -2.56 4.15
N LEU A 79 7.44 -3.64 4.17
CA LEU A 79 7.96 -5.00 3.95
C LEU A 79 8.62 -5.14 2.56
N VAL A 80 8.02 -4.58 1.52
CA VAL A 80 8.62 -4.57 0.17
C VAL A 80 9.94 -3.79 0.16
N GLY A 81 10.02 -2.60 0.76
CA GLY A 81 11.26 -1.83 0.88
C GLY A 81 12.37 -2.60 1.59
N LEU A 82 12.05 -3.19 2.74
CA LEU A 82 12.99 -3.97 3.52
C LEU A 82 13.45 -5.25 2.80
N PHE A 83 12.53 -6.08 2.31
CA PHE A 83 12.84 -7.42 1.80
C PHE A 83 13.15 -7.48 0.30
N ILE A 84 12.53 -6.64 -0.53
CA ILE A 84 12.72 -6.65 -1.99
C ILE A 84 13.79 -5.64 -2.40
N PHE A 85 13.74 -4.42 -1.85
CA PHE A 85 14.74 -3.39 -2.15
C PHE A 85 15.98 -3.45 -1.23
N GLY A 86 15.97 -4.31 -0.21
CA GLY A 86 17.12 -4.56 0.65
C GLY A 86 17.47 -3.38 1.55
N GLU A 87 16.51 -2.52 1.88
CA GLU A 87 16.73 -1.24 2.57
C GLU A 87 17.00 -1.37 4.08
N TRP A 88 17.34 -2.56 4.59
CA TRP A 88 17.63 -2.78 6.02
C TRP A 88 18.71 -1.85 6.57
N SER A 89 19.73 -1.51 5.77
CA SER A 89 20.79 -0.59 6.16
C SER A 89 20.33 0.87 6.24
N ASN A 90 19.20 1.21 5.61
CA ASN A 90 18.64 2.56 5.57
C ASN A 90 17.66 2.82 6.71
N VAL A 91 17.36 1.81 7.53
CA VAL A 91 16.41 1.90 8.63
C VAL A 91 17.13 1.96 9.97
N SER A 92 17.04 3.11 10.62
CA SER A 92 17.54 3.32 11.98
C SER A 92 16.69 2.60 13.03
N MET A 93 17.26 2.37 14.22
CA MET A 93 16.55 1.77 15.35
C MET A 93 15.27 2.57 15.72
N TYR A 94 15.29 3.90 15.62
CA TYR A 94 14.12 4.74 15.85
C TYR A 94 13.03 4.53 14.81
N GLN A 95 13.38 4.35 13.54
CA GLN A 95 12.41 4.03 12.49
C GLN A 95 11.82 2.63 12.68
N LEU A 96 12.59 1.64 13.13
CA LEU A 96 12.07 0.33 13.52
C LEU A 96 11.03 0.42 14.63
N VAL A 97 11.32 1.20 15.68
CA VAL A 97 10.34 1.47 16.76
C VAL A 97 9.10 2.17 16.20
N GLY A 98 9.28 3.16 15.31
CA GLY A 98 8.17 3.82 14.62
C GLY A 98 7.30 2.85 13.83
N ILE A 99 7.90 1.94 13.07
CA ILE A 99 7.19 0.89 12.31
C ILE A 99 6.37 0.00 13.27
N LEU A 100 6.95 -0.43 14.39
CA LEU A 100 6.24 -1.23 15.40
C LEU A 100 5.06 -0.47 16.04
N LEU A 101 5.23 0.82 16.32
CA LEU A 101 4.15 1.67 16.83
C LEU A 101 3.04 1.85 15.79
N SER A 102 3.39 2.04 14.51
CA SER A 102 2.42 2.10 13.42
C SER A 102 1.62 0.80 13.34
N ILE A 103 2.27 -0.38 13.37
CA ILE A 103 1.58 -1.68 13.41
C ILE A 103 0.62 -1.76 14.60
N SER A 104 1.06 -1.32 15.78
CA SER A 104 0.23 -1.31 16.99
C SER A 104 -0.99 -0.41 16.84
N GLY A 105 -0.83 0.79 16.28
CA GLY A 105 -1.93 1.71 15.99
C GLY A 105 -2.95 1.10 15.02
N ILE A 106 -2.47 0.39 13.99
CA ILE A 106 -3.32 -0.31 13.01
C ILE A 106 -4.15 -1.39 13.70
N VAL A 107 -3.54 -2.20 14.59
CA VAL A 107 -4.27 -3.22 15.36
C VAL A 107 -5.33 -2.58 16.24
N LEU A 108 -5.01 -1.49 16.95
CA LEU A 108 -5.98 -0.78 17.80
C LEU A 108 -7.17 -0.24 17.00
N MET A 109 -6.94 0.29 15.79
CA MET A 109 -8.03 0.77 14.92
C MET A 109 -8.98 -0.35 14.48
N GLN A 110 -8.51 -1.61 14.44
CA GLN A 110 -9.34 -2.77 14.11
C GLN A 110 -10.10 -3.36 15.31
N LEU A 111 -9.77 -2.95 16.55
CA LEU A 111 -10.45 -3.41 17.76
C LEU A 111 -11.75 -2.64 18.08
N HIS A 112 -12.16 -1.72 17.20
CA HIS A 112 -13.46 -1.09 17.29
C HIS A 112 -14.52 -2.05 16.71
N ASN A 113 -15.17 -2.83 17.59
CA ASN A 113 -16.34 -3.66 17.27
C ASN A 113 -17.47 -2.82 16.66
#